data_AF-A0A961PBZ9-F1
#
_entry.id   AF-A0A961PBZ9-F1
#
_cell.length_a   1.000
_cell.length_b   1.000
_cell.length_c   1.000
_cell.angle_alpha   90.00
_cell.angle_beta   90.00
_cell.angle_gamma   90.00
#
_symmetry.space_group_name_H-M   'P 1'
#
loop_
_entity.id
_entity.type
_entity.pdbx_description
1 polymer ?
#
loop_
_entity_poly.entity_id
_entity_poly.type
_entity_poly.pdbx_seq_one_letter_code
_entity_poly.pdbx_strand_id
1 'polypeptide(L)'
;RATLGHSGRPLVASRALVLAYALLPLAAVLRWLGSEMSGDVYFPAILAAGLLWILAFGLYVGALLPAFLGPRADREPMSPPPGAARTT
;
A
#
# COMPACT_ATOMS: atom_id res chain seq x y z
N ARG A 1 -13.40 5.14 -5.71
CA ARG A 1 -13.41 6.33 -4.82
C ARG A 1 -14.61 6.39 -3.86
N ALA A 2 -15.76 5.79 -4.17
CA ALA A 2 -16.97 5.83 -3.31
C ALA A 2 -17.04 4.76 -2.20
N THR A 3 -16.14 3.76 -2.16
CA THR A 3 -16.20 2.65 -1.18
C THR A 3 -15.28 2.84 0.03
N LEU A 4 -14.31 3.76 -0.03
CA LEU A 4 -13.33 4.00 1.03
C LEU A 4 -13.78 5.03 2.08
N GLY A 5 -14.85 5.78 1.80
CA GLY A 5 -15.43 6.74 2.75
C GLY A 5 -16.22 6.09 3.88
N HIS A 6 -16.70 4.84 3.70
CA HIS A 6 -17.57 4.17 4.66
C HIS A 6 -16.84 3.28 5.68
N SER A 7 -15.53 3.08 5.53
CA SER A 7 -14.75 2.22 6.41
C SER A 7 -13.97 2.96 7.49
N GLY A 8 -14.05 4.31 7.55
CA GLY A 8 -13.52 5.13 8.65
C GLY A 8 -12.01 5.01 8.90
N ARG A 9 -11.27 4.27 8.07
CA ARG A 9 -9.84 4.06 8.22
C ARG A 9 -9.11 5.14 7.45
N PRO A 10 -8.19 5.88 8.08
CA PRO A 10 -7.44 6.89 7.37
C PRO A 10 -6.65 6.17 6.27
N LEU A 11 -6.91 6.53 5.02
CA LEU A 11 -5.96 6.32 3.93
C LEU A 11 -4.75 7.23 4.19
N VAL A 12 -4.02 6.96 5.27
CA VAL A 12 -2.65 7.43 5.35
C VAL A 12 -1.96 6.64 4.26
N ALA A 13 -1.63 7.31 3.15
CA ALA A 13 -0.70 6.79 2.17
C ALA A 13 0.56 6.42 2.94
N SER A 14 0.68 5.13 3.30
CA SER A 14 1.77 4.70 4.15
C SER A 14 3.06 5.04 3.40
N ARG A 15 4.08 5.51 4.11
CA ARG A 15 5.37 5.85 3.49
C ARG A 15 5.91 4.68 2.64
N ALA A 16 5.58 3.44 3.04
CA ALA A 16 5.84 2.22 2.29
C ALA A 16 5.14 2.17 0.91
N LEU A 17 3.87 2.59 0.81
CA LEU A 17 3.15 2.63 -0.46
C LEU A 17 3.74 3.68 -1.42
N VAL A 18 4.15 4.83 -0.89
CA VAL A 18 4.83 5.88 -1.68
C VAL A 18 6.17 5.37 -2.20
N LEU A 19 6.96 4.70 -1.36
CA LEU A 19 8.21 4.07 -1.76
C LEU A 19 7.98 2.97 -2.81
N ALA A 20 6.97 2.11 -2.64
CA ALA A 20 6.62 1.08 -3.62
C ALA A 20 6.31 1.68 -4.99
N TYR A 21 5.53 2.78 -5.02
CA TYR A 21 5.19 3.48 -6.26
C TYR A 21 6.39 4.14 -6.93
N ALA A 22 7.40 4.58 -6.17
CA ALA A 22 8.64 5.14 -6.72
C ALA A 22 9.61 4.05 -7.21
N LEU A 23 9.68 2.92 -6.52
CA LEU A 23 10.57 1.80 -6.86
C LEU A 23 10.14 1.07 -8.14
N LEU A 24 8.85 1.01 -8.42
CA LEU A 24 8.32 0.28 -9.57
C LEU A 24 8.76 0.85 -10.93
N PRO A 25 8.64 2.17 -11.23
CA PRO A 25 9.18 2.73 -12.46
C PRO A 25 10.71 2.67 -12.51
N LEU A 26 11.40 2.79 -11.37
CA LEU A 26 12.85 2.64 -11.31
C LEU A 26 13.29 1.23 -11.74
N ALA A 27 12.60 0.19 -11.26
CA ALA A 27 12.83 -1.19 -11.67
C ALA A 27 12.58 -1.41 -13.18
N ALA A 28 11.52 -0.79 -13.72
CA ALA A 28 11.19 -0.86 -15.14
C ALA A 28 12.28 -0.21 -16.02
N VAL A 29 12.77 0.97 -15.63
CA VAL A 29 13.85 1.67 -16.35
C VAL A 29 15.15 0.87 -16.28
N LEU A 30 15.52 0.33 -15.12
CA LEU A 30 16.70 -0.54 -14.96
C LEU A 30 16.62 -1.79 -15.83
N ARG A 31 15.43 -2.42 -15.90
CA ARG A 31 15.20 -3.58 -16.76
C ARG A 31 15.34 -3.23 -18.24
N TRP A 32 14.77 -2.10 -18.66
CA TRP A 32 14.86 -1.64 -20.05
C TRP A 32 16.31 -1.31 -20.44
N LEU A 33 17.01 -0.51 -19.62
CA LEU A 33 18.43 -0.18 -19.83
C LEU A 33 19.30 -1.45 -19.86
N GLY A 34 19.06 -2.40 -18.95
CA GLY A 34 19.78 -3.67 -18.93
C GLY A 34 19.56 -4.50 -20.20
N SER A 35 18.37 -4.43 -20.80
CA SER A 35 18.04 -5.12 -22.05
C SER A 35 18.68 -4.45 -23.27
N GLU A 36 18.76 -3.12 -23.31
CA GLU A 36 19.32 -2.37 -24.44
C GLU A 36 20.85 -2.38 -24.46
N MET A 37 21.50 -2.34 -23.29
CA MET A 37 22.97 -2.26 -23.17
C MET A 37 23.69 -3.62 -23.28
N SER A 38 23.07 -4.61 -23.93
CA SER A 38 23.51 -6.01 -24.10
C SER A 38 25.01 -6.28 -23.86
N GLY A 39 25.35 -7.22 -22.97
CA GLY A 39 26.73 -7.56 -22.61
C GLY A 39 26.89 -7.87 -21.13
N ASP A 40 28.08 -7.59 -20.57
CA ASP A 40 28.41 -7.87 -19.15
C ASP A 40 27.49 -7.16 -18.14
N VAL A 41 26.82 -6.09 -18.56
CA VAL A 41 25.88 -5.31 -17.73
C VAL A 41 24.49 -5.92 -17.64
N TYR A 42 24.12 -6.83 -18.54
CA TYR A 42 22.77 -7.41 -18.61
C TYR A 42 22.41 -8.16 -17.33
N PHE A 43 23.28 -9.09 -16.92
CA PHE A 43 23.04 -9.94 -15.75
C PHE A 43 22.91 -9.15 -14.44
N PRO A 44 23.84 -8.24 -14.08
CA PRO A 44 23.69 -7.43 -12.87
C PRO A 44 22.48 -6.47 -12.95
N ALA A 45 22.17 -5.90 -14.11
CA ALA A 45 21.00 -5.02 -14.27
C ALA A 45 19.67 -5.75 -14.06
N ILE A 46 19.56 -6.99 -14.57
CA ILE A 46 18.37 -7.83 -14.35
C ILE A 46 18.21 -8.23 -12.88
N LEU A 47 19.31 -8.58 -12.19
CA LEU A 47 19.25 -8.87 -10.76
C LEU A 47 18.83 -7.64 -9.94
N ALA A 48 19.38 -6.47 -10.24
CA ALA A 48 19.01 -5.21 -9.58
C ALA A 48 17.53 -4.86 -9.82
N ALA A 49 17.05 -5.00 -11.06
CA ALA A 49 15.65 -4.78 -11.40
C ALA A 49 14.73 -5.77 -10.64
N GLY A 50 15.13 -7.05 -10.54
CA GLY A 50 14.40 -8.05 -9.77
C GLY A 50 14.33 -7.72 -8.28
N LEU A 51 15.43 -7.25 -7.68
CA LEU A 51 15.46 -6.86 -6.28
C LEU A 51 14.52 -5.67 -5.99
N LEU A 52 14.56 -4.65 -6.85
CA LEU A 52 13.66 -3.49 -6.76
C LEU A 52 12.19 -3.91 -6.91
N TRP A 53 11.93 -4.87 -7.79
CA TRP A 53 10.59 -5.44 -7.98
C TRP A 53 10.09 -6.13 -6.71
N ILE A 54 10.89 -7.02 -6.12
CA ILE A 54 10.54 -7.72 -4.88
C ILE A 54 10.30 -6.72 -3.75
N LEU A 55 11.15 -5.70 -3.62
CA LEU A 55 10.98 -4.64 -2.61
C LEU A 55 9.70 -3.84 -2.82
N ALA A 56 9.40 -3.42 -4.05
CA ALA A 56 8.19 -2.66 -4.37
C ALA A 56 6.93 -3.46 -4.03
N PHE A 57 6.86 -4.72 -4.44
CA PHE A 57 5.71 -5.58 -4.15
C PHE A 57 5.63 -5.97 -2.67
N GLY A 58 6.76 -6.22 -2.01
CA GLY A 58 6.81 -6.49 -0.57
C GLY A 58 6.30 -5.31 0.26
N LEU A 59 6.72 -4.09 -0.09
CA LEU A 59 6.22 -2.85 0.54
C LEU A 59 4.73 -2.63 0.25
N TYR A 60 4.28 -2.88 -0.98
CA TYR A 60 2.87 -2.77 -1.35
C TYR A 60 1.99 -3.74 -0.54
N VAL A 61 2.39 -5.02 -0.50
CA VAL A 61 1.70 -6.07 0.24
C VAL A 61 1.73 -5.78 1.74
N GLY A 62 2.88 -5.41 2.30
CA GLY A 62 3.01 -5.04 3.71
C GLY A 62 2.21 -3.80 4.10
N ALA A 63 2.08 -2.82 3.20
CA ALA A 63 1.22 -1.66 3.41
C ALA A 63 -0.27 -2.00 3.42
N LEU A 64 -0.68 -2.98 2.61
CA LEU A 64 -2.08 -3.34 2.41
C LEU A 64 -2.55 -4.48 3.35
N LEU A 65 -1.65 -5.33 3.81
CA LEU A 65 -1.93 -6.40 4.78
C LEU A 65 -2.68 -5.93 6.04
N PRO A 66 -2.24 -4.88 6.76
CA PRO A 66 -2.97 -4.41 7.93
C PRO A 66 -4.33 -3.84 7.56
N ALA A 67 -4.52 -3.34 6.32
CA ALA A 67 -5.83 -2.93 5.83
C ALA A 67 -6.80 -4.12 5.71
N PHE A 68 -6.32 -5.30 5.32
CA PHE A 68 -7.16 -6.50 5.17
C PHE A 68 -7.30 -7.34 6.44
N LEU A 69 -6.22 -7.49 7.21
CA LEU A 69 -6.14 -8.38 8.37
C LEU A 69 -6.30 -7.65 9.71
N GLY A 70 -6.18 -6.32 9.72
CA GLY A 70 -6.34 -5.53 10.93
C GLY A 70 -7.77 -5.55 11.47
N PRO A 71 -7.96 -5.57 12.81
CA PRO A 71 -9.27 -5.48 13.44
C PRO A 71 -10.09 -4.33 12.85
N ARG A 72 -11.40 -4.56 12.63
CA ARG A 72 -12.31 -3.49 12.22
C ARG A 72 -12.25 -2.40 13.29
N ALA A 73 -12.10 -1.14 12.89
CA ALA A 73 -12.20 -0.03 13.82
C ALA A 73 -13.56 -0.12 14.53
N ASP A 74 -13.53 -0.21 15.86
CA ASP A 74 -14.74 -0.28 16.67
C ASP A 74 -15.60 0.95 16.39
N ARG A 75 -16.89 0.72 16.12
CA ARG A 75 -17.85 1.80 15.99
C ARG A 75 -18.08 2.38 17.37
N GLU A 76 -17.88 3.67 17.52
CA GLU A 76 -18.26 4.40 18.74
C GLU A 76 -19.75 4.11 19.02
N PRO A 77 -20.13 3.77 20.27
CA PRO A 77 -21.52 3.55 20.61
C PRO A 77 -22.32 4.81 20.25
N MET A 78 -23.37 4.68 19.44
CA MET A 78 -24.27 5.81 19.19
C MET A 78 -24.75 6.34 20.53
N SER A 79 -24.57 7.64 20.77
CA SER A 79 -25.17 8.30 21.92
C SER A 79 -26.69 8.07 21.87
N PRO A 80 -27.33 7.76 23.02
CA PRO A 80 -28.76 7.49 23.05
C PRO A 80 -29.55 8.66 22.43
N PRO A 81 -30.63 8.40 21.69
CA PRO A 81 -31.47 9.45 21.14
C PRO A 81 -31.95 10.38 22.26
N PRO A 82 -31.89 11.71 22.09
CA PRO A 82 -32.33 12.65 23.10
C PRO A 82 -33.83 12.47 23.37
N GLY A 83 -34.17 11.79 24.47
CA GLY A 83 -35.55 11.49 24.87
C GLY A 83 -35.73 10.21 25.69
N ALA A 84 -34.78 9.27 25.66
CA ALA A 84 -34.91 7.98 26.36
C ALA A 84 -34.80 8.05 27.90
N ALA A 85 -34.55 9.23 28.49
CA ALA A 85 -34.31 9.41 29.92
C ALA A 85 -35.53 9.91 30.73
N ARG A 86 -36.75 9.90 30.17
CA ARG A 86 -37.95 10.41 30.86
C ARG A 86 -39.15 9.49 30.72
N THR A 87 -39.21 8.42 31.51
CA THR A 87 -40.46 7.80 31.95
C THR A 87 -40.21 7.13 33.30
N THR A 88 -40.34 7.92 34.36
CA THR A 88 -40.83 7.49 35.68
C THR A 88 -42.34 7.35 35.64
#